data_AF-A0A815ZM66-F1
#
_entry.id   AF-A0A815ZM66-F1
#
_cell.length_a   1.000
_cell.length_b   1.000
_cell.length_c   1.000
_cell.angle_alpha   90.00
_cell.angle_beta   90.00
_cell.angle_gamma   90.00
#
_symmetry.space_group_name_H-M   'P 1'
#
loop_
_entity.id
_entity.type
_entity.pdbx_description
1 polymer ?
#
loop_
_entity_poly.entity_id
_entity_poly.type
_entity_poly.pdbx_seq_one_letter_code
_entity_poly.pdbx_strand_id
1 'polypeptide(L)'
;MSNLEKLTLNISIYDQNRVIDVIGGTYVQRDILDYMLQLHSFTFYICTYVDPATLSYKLSNADIRQTLTNIGLQHVSSMVNYCTSIVNYVYGIRAACSIFSLPFEFDYIRDLGNNLPNIVFSYVTYLLIHDVIRFKHEFFMRIARSFPLLKHLCVWNKKPQELGGLVTFSSNNCQFQSIIKYPHLTILDVKFAHSDYVEQFLNETKTLVPCLSELEVFVNHLKAVTKDFTREDLYARIKVSNKDETIHVEMIGVIQSISVDFLLTKKTKLMKVSFLKKGVCTVHFPDKDRHVVILIEQMELVTPKQNDKVIR
;
A
#
# COMPACT_ATOMS: atom_id res chain seq x y z
N MET A 1 -30.92 22.02 0.25
CA MET A 1 -29.54 22.51 0.50
C MET A 1 -29.19 23.61 -0.52
N SER A 2 -30.03 24.64 -0.64
CA SER A 2 -30.00 25.54 -1.81
C SER A 2 -28.88 26.59 -1.82
N ASN A 3 -28.12 26.76 -0.73
CA ASN A 3 -27.14 27.84 -0.57
C ASN A 3 -25.70 27.34 -0.41
N LEU A 4 -25.40 26.11 -0.82
CA LEU A 4 -24.05 25.56 -0.68
C LEU A 4 -23.15 26.05 -1.81
N GLU A 5 -22.22 26.96 -1.48
CA GLU A 5 -21.28 27.54 -2.47
C GLU A 5 -20.00 26.71 -2.65
N LYS A 6 -19.62 25.91 -1.65
CA LYS A 6 -18.39 25.10 -1.67
C LYS A 6 -18.66 23.70 -1.15
N LEU A 7 -18.13 22.70 -1.85
CA LEU A 7 -18.22 21.30 -1.47
C LEU A 7 -16.88 20.60 -1.68
N THR A 8 -16.38 19.96 -0.60
CA THR A 8 -15.28 18.99 -0.68
C THR A 8 -15.85 17.60 -0.44
N LEU A 9 -15.73 16.72 -1.42
CA LEU A 9 -16.39 15.42 -1.44
C LEU A 9 -15.40 14.27 -1.59
N ASN A 10 -15.40 13.34 -0.65
CA ASN A 10 -14.63 12.11 -0.74
C ASN A 10 -15.54 10.92 -0.53
N ILE A 11 -15.77 10.13 -1.58
CA ILE A 11 -16.70 9.00 -1.54
C ILE A 11 -16.07 7.78 -2.18
N SER A 12 -16.23 6.64 -1.53
CA SER A 12 -15.94 5.31 -2.08
C SER A 12 -17.25 4.54 -2.21
N ILE A 13 -17.58 4.09 -3.41
CA ILE A 13 -18.85 3.43 -3.74
C ILE A 13 -18.56 1.96 -4.05
N TYR A 14 -19.04 1.08 -3.19
CA TYR A 14 -18.91 -0.35 -3.32
C TYR A 14 -20.25 -0.92 -3.77
N ASP A 15 -20.31 -1.38 -5.01
CA ASP A 15 -21.45 -2.19 -5.42
C ASP A 15 -21.23 -3.66 -5.00
N GLN A 16 -22.21 -4.22 -4.32
CA GLN A 16 -22.29 -5.65 -4.02
C GLN A 16 -23.26 -6.37 -4.97
N ASN A 17 -24.13 -5.62 -5.65
CA ASN A 17 -25.28 -6.14 -6.38
C ASN A 17 -25.10 -6.15 -7.91
N ARG A 18 -23.92 -5.75 -8.43
CA ARG A 18 -23.53 -5.88 -9.86
C ARG A 18 -24.35 -5.02 -10.84
N VAL A 19 -24.95 -3.91 -10.40
CA VAL A 19 -25.84 -3.06 -11.22
C VAL A 19 -25.29 -1.65 -11.44
N ILE A 20 -24.31 -1.20 -10.66
CA ILE A 20 -23.81 0.18 -10.77
C ILE A 20 -22.78 0.27 -11.92
N ASP A 21 -23.13 1.06 -12.93
CA ASP A 21 -22.17 1.54 -13.93
C ASP A 21 -21.11 2.42 -13.28
N VAL A 22 -19.94 2.51 -13.91
CA VAL A 22 -18.90 3.43 -13.44
C VAL A 22 -19.40 4.87 -13.44
N ILE A 23 -19.22 5.53 -12.29
CA ILE A 23 -19.59 6.93 -12.10
C ILE A 23 -18.69 7.80 -12.98
N GLY A 24 -19.28 8.25 -14.09
CA GLY A 24 -18.72 9.27 -14.99
C GLY A 24 -19.37 10.63 -14.79
N GLY A 25 -19.15 11.53 -15.74
CA GLY A 25 -19.68 12.91 -15.68
C GLY A 25 -21.21 12.99 -15.60
N THR A 26 -21.95 12.10 -16.27
CA THR A 26 -23.42 12.12 -16.23
C THR A 26 -23.98 11.94 -14.82
N TYR A 27 -23.38 11.05 -14.02
CA TYR A 27 -23.77 10.82 -12.63
C TYR A 27 -23.43 12.03 -11.76
N VAL A 28 -22.23 12.60 -11.94
CA VAL A 28 -21.83 13.82 -11.21
C VAL A 28 -22.77 14.98 -11.53
N GLN A 29 -23.13 15.17 -12.80
CA GLN A 29 -24.08 16.20 -13.21
C GLN A 29 -25.44 15.98 -12.54
N ARG A 30 -26.05 14.81 -12.79
CA ARG A 30 -27.40 14.49 -12.37
C ARG A 30 -27.56 14.46 -10.86
N ASP A 31 -26.61 13.84 -10.15
CA ASP A 31 -26.78 13.52 -8.74
C ASP A 31 -26.18 14.59 -7.80
N ILE A 32 -25.36 15.51 -8.33
CA ILE A 32 -24.72 16.57 -7.54
C ILE A 32 -24.99 17.94 -8.15
N LEU A 33 -24.51 18.20 -9.37
CA LEU A 33 -24.46 19.56 -9.91
C LEU A 33 -25.86 20.13 -10.19
N ASP A 34 -26.80 19.31 -10.67
CA ASP A 34 -28.18 19.73 -10.95
C ASP A 34 -28.94 20.19 -9.68
N TYR A 35 -28.56 19.67 -8.51
CA TYR A 35 -29.17 20.02 -7.22
C TYR A 35 -28.43 21.12 -6.47
N MET A 36 -27.21 21.47 -6.91
CA MET A 36 -26.31 22.41 -6.24
C MET A 36 -25.95 23.58 -7.17
N LEU A 37 -26.96 24.28 -7.66
CA LEU A 37 -26.81 25.36 -8.64
C LEU A 37 -25.96 26.55 -8.17
N GLN A 38 -25.81 26.74 -6.86
CA GLN A 38 -24.97 27.79 -6.27
C GLN A 38 -23.52 27.34 -6.03
N LEU A 39 -23.16 26.11 -6.41
CA LEU A 39 -21.84 25.56 -6.15
C LEU A 39 -20.79 26.24 -7.05
N HIS A 40 -19.96 27.07 -6.45
CA HIS A 40 -18.86 27.77 -7.12
C HIS A 40 -17.54 27.01 -7.02
N SER A 41 -17.39 26.16 -5.99
CA SER A 41 -16.19 25.35 -5.77
C SER A 41 -16.57 23.91 -5.45
N PHE A 42 -16.05 22.99 -6.25
CA PHE A 42 -16.28 21.56 -6.08
C PHE A 42 -14.96 20.79 -6.15
N THR A 43 -14.42 20.43 -4.99
CA THR A 43 -13.25 19.54 -4.86
C THR A 43 -13.77 18.14 -4.61
N PHE A 44 -13.34 17.15 -5.37
CA PHE A 44 -13.82 15.79 -5.18
C PHE A 44 -12.77 14.71 -5.44
N TYR A 45 -12.95 13.58 -4.76
CA TYR A 45 -12.32 12.30 -5.04
C TYR A 45 -13.38 11.22 -4.87
N ILE A 46 -13.87 10.69 -6.00
CA ILE A 46 -14.92 9.67 -6.03
C ILE A 46 -14.29 8.41 -6.61
N CYS A 47 -14.34 7.33 -5.84
CA CYS A 47 -13.88 6.01 -6.26
C CYS A 47 -15.07 5.05 -6.36
N THR A 48 -15.21 4.37 -7.49
CA THR A 48 -16.24 3.35 -7.72
C THR A 48 -15.57 2.00 -7.92
N TYR A 49 -16.06 0.99 -7.22
CA TYR A 49 -15.58 -0.39 -7.36
C TYR A 49 -16.64 -1.22 -8.09
N VAL A 50 -16.29 -1.70 -9.28
CA VAL A 50 -17.18 -2.50 -10.14
C VAL A 50 -16.61 -3.89 -10.40
N ASP A 51 -17.49 -4.87 -10.62
CA ASP A 51 -17.10 -6.21 -11.06
C ASP A 51 -16.73 -6.14 -12.57
N PRO A 52 -15.51 -6.48 -12.99
CA PRO A 52 -15.13 -6.42 -14.40
C PRO A 52 -15.99 -7.34 -15.27
N ALA A 53 -16.59 -8.39 -14.70
CA ALA A 53 -17.50 -9.26 -15.43
C ALA A 53 -18.82 -8.57 -15.82
N THR A 54 -19.19 -7.47 -15.15
CA THR A 54 -20.39 -6.70 -15.49
C THR A 54 -20.11 -5.60 -16.51
N LEU A 55 -18.83 -5.34 -16.81
CA LEU A 55 -18.44 -4.35 -17.81
C LEU A 55 -18.52 -4.97 -19.21
N SER A 56 -19.35 -4.38 -20.07
CA SER A 56 -19.46 -4.79 -21.48
C SER A 56 -18.21 -4.44 -22.31
N TYR A 57 -17.36 -3.54 -21.81
CA TYR A 57 -16.10 -3.15 -22.43
C TYR A 57 -15.05 -2.75 -21.38
N LYS A 58 -13.78 -2.70 -21.79
CA LYS A 58 -12.68 -2.25 -20.93
C LYS A 58 -12.66 -0.73 -20.87
N LEU A 59 -13.08 -0.15 -19.74
CA LEU A 59 -12.98 1.27 -19.45
C LEU A 59 -11.53 1.78 -19.56
N SER A 60 -11.37 2.89 -20.27
CA SER A 60 -10.11 3.64 -20.29
C SER A 60 -10.24 4.94 -19.51
N ASN A 61 -9.11 5.46 -19.01
CA ASN A 61 -9.06 6.80 -18.41
C ASN A 61 -9.56 7.89 -19.38
N ALA A 62 -9.34 7.70 -20.69
CA ALA A 62 -9.74 8.65 -21.71
C ALA A 62 -11.26 8.77 -21.82
N ASP A 63 -11.97 7.64 -21.80
CA ASP A 63 -13.43 7.60 -21.90
C ASP A 63 -14.07 8.32 -20.71
N ILE A 64 -13.63 8.00 -19.50
CA ILE A 64 -14.15 8.63 -18.27
C ILE A 64 -13.86 10.13 -18.27
N ARG A 65 -12.63 10.52 -18.61
CA ARG A 65 -12.25 11.94 -18.67
C ARG A 65 -13.11 12.69 -19.68
N GLN A 66 -13.38 12.10 -20.84
CA GLN A 66 -14.25 12.70 -21.85
C GLN A 66 -15.65 12.98 -21.29
N THR A 67 -16.23 12.07 -20.51
CA THR A 67 -17.55 12.31 -19.89
C THR A 67 -17.55 13.49 -18.92
N LEU A 68 -16.47 13.70 -18.17
CA LEU A 68 -16.34 14.82 -17.25
C LEU A 68 -16.13 16.14 -17.99
N THR A 69 -15.32 16.13 -19.05
CA THR A 69 -15.11 17.32 -19.89
C THR A 69 -16.41 17.73 -20.59
N ASN A 70 -17.22 16.77 -21.05
CA ASN A 70 -18.49 17.04 -21.73
C ASN A 70 -19.51 17.80 -20.86
N ILE A 71 -19.42 17.68 -19.53
CA ILE A 71 -20.27 18.42 -18.58
C ILE A 71 -19.63 19.72 -18.09
N GLY A 72 -18.52 20.15 -18.70
CA GLY A 72 -17.86 21.42 -18.40
C GLY A 72 -16.82 21.38 -17.26
N LEU A 73 -16.52 20.20 -16.69
CA LEU A 73 -15.47 20.09 -15.68
C LEU A 73 -14.08 20.02 -16.35
N GLN A 74 -13.32 21.13 -16.30
CA GLN A 74 -12.03 21.25 -17.01
C GLN A 74 -10.81 20.83 -16.17
N HIS A 75 -10.91 20.85 -14.83
CA HIS A 75 -9.81 20.55 -13.92
C HIS A 75 -10.04 19.23 -13.20
N VAL A 76 -10.07 18.14 -13.97
CA VAL A 76 -10.36 16.81 -13.47
C VAL A 76 -9.45 15.77 -14.09
N SER A 77 -9.28 14.65 -13.40
CA SER A 77 -8.56 13.50 -13.90
C SER A 77 -9.23 12.21 -13.45
N SER A 78 -8.75 11.09 -13.99
CA SER A 78 -9.26 9.76 -13.73
C SER A 78 -8.14 8.74 -13.59
N MET A 79 -8.41 7.68 -12.82
CA MET A 79 -7.56 6.51 -12.68
C MET A 79 -8.41 5.25 -12.68
N VAL A 80 -8.22 4.40 -13.68
CA VAL A 80 -8.81 3.07 -13.77
C VAL A 80 -7.75 2.03 -13.45
N ASN A 81 -8.00 1.25 -12.41
CA ASN A 81 -7.17 0.12 -12.01
C ASN A 81 -7.99 -1.17 -12.04
N TYR A 82 -7.46 -2.21 -12.66
CA TYR A 82 -8.05 -3.55 -12.69
C TYR A 82 -7.29 -4.42 -11.71
N CYS A 83 -7.83 -4.57 -10.51
CA CYS A 83 -7.13 -5.13 -9.37
C CYS A 83 -7.94 -6.26 -8.74
N THR A 84 -7.32 -7.21 -8.07
CA THR A 84 -8.07 -8.08 -7.14
C THR A 84 -8.32 -7.28 -5.87
N SER A 85 -9.56 -6.81 -5.69
CA SER A 85 -9.94 -6.18 -4.41
C SER A 85 -9.91 -7.24 -3.32
N ILE A 86 -9.13 -6.99 -2.27
CA ILE A 86 -9.10 -7.83 -1.06
C ILE A 86 -10.06 -7.26 -0.01
N VAL A 87 -10.55 -6.03 -0.20
CA VAL A 87 -11.54 -5.42 0.67
C VAL A 87 -12.80 -6.30 0.62
N ASN A 88 -13.08 -6.98 1.74
CA ASN A 88 -14.20 -7.89 2.03
C ASN A 88 -14.01 -9.42 1.89
N TYR A 89 -12.80 -9.97 1.76
CA TYR A 89 -12.55 -11.44 1.75
C TYR A 89 -13.31 -12.25 0.67
N VAL A 90 -14.11 -11.60 -0.17
CA VAL A 90 -14.76 -12.20 -1.33
C VAL A 90 -13.78 -12.06 -2.49
N TYR A 91 -13.08 -13.15 -2.78
CA TYR A 91 -12.12 -13.24 -3.89
C TYR A 91 -12.81 -12.85 -5.21
N GLY A 92 -12.52 -11.66 -5.72
CA GLY A 92 -12.99 -11.18 -7.01
C GLY A 92 -12.07 -10.09 -7.56
N ILE A 93 -11.81 -10.14 -8.86
CA ILE A 93 -11.22 -8.99 -9.56
C ILE A 93 -12.27 -7.87 -9.49
N ARG A 94 -11.88 -6.68 -9.05
CA ARG A 94 -12.68 -5.46 -9.11
C ARG A 94 -11.93 -4.41 -9.93
N ALA A 95 -12.64 -3.69 -10.78
CA ALA A 95 -12.08 -2.46 -11.33
C ALA A 95 -12.37 -1.33 -10.34
N ALA A 96 -11.32 -0.65 -9.90
CA ALA A 96 -11.42 0.61 -9.18
C ALA A 96 -11.33 1.75 -10.20
N CYS A 97 -12.39 2.54 -10.31
CA CYS A 97 -12.42 3.74 -11.12
C CYS A 97 -12.49 4.96 -10.22
N SER A 98 -11.45 5.76 -10.25
CA SER A 98 -11.37 7.02 -9.52
C SER A 98 -11.53 8.19 -10.46
N ILE A 99 -12.36 9.16 -10.08
CA ILE A 99 -12.43 10.49 -10.69
C ILE A 99 -12.14 11.52 -9.60
N PHE A 100 -11.42 12.59 -9.94
CA PHE A 100 -11.03 13.59 -8.96
C PHE A 100 -10.75 14.95 -9.58
N SER A 101 -10.90 16.00 -8.77
CA SER A 101 -10.53 17.37 -9.09
C SER A 101 -9.01 17.59 -9.05
N LEU A 102 -8.55 18.59 -9.81
CA LEU A 102 -7.17 19.08 -9.81
C LEU A 102 -7.13 20.54 -9.34
N PRO A 103 -6.15 20.93 -8.49
CA PRO A 103 -5.15 20.07 -7.85
C PRO A 103 -5.80 19.03 -6.91
N PHE A 104 -5.12 17.91 -6.68
CA PHE A 104 -5.63 16.86 -5.80
C PHE A 104 -5.35 17.24 -4.34
N GLU A 105 -6.40 17.56 -3.57
CA GLU A 105 -6.29 18.14 -2.23
C GLU A 105 -6.46 17.12 -1.08
N PHE A 106 -6.62 15.83 -1.40
CA PHE A 106 -6.76 14.79 -0.38
C PHE A 106 -5.39 14.23 0.03
N ASP A 107 -5.30 13.72 1.25
CA ASP A 107 -4.07 13.22 1.86
C ASP A 107 -3.82 11.73 1.62
N TYR A 108 -4.74 11.04 0.95
CA TYR A 108 -4.61 9.62 0.65
C TYR A 108 -5.06 9.26 -0.77
N ILE A 109 -4.43 8.23 -1.32
CA ILE A 109 -4.92 7.49 -2.48
C ILE A 109 -4.93 6.01 -2.13
N ARG A 110 -6.06 5.36 -2.39
CA ARG A 110 -6.17 3.91 -2.32
C ARG A 110 -6.18 3.31 -3.72
N ASP A 111 -5.75 2.07 -3.79
CA ASP A 111 -5.97 1.21 -4.94
C ASP A 111 -5.28 1.68 -6.24
N LEU A 112 -4.10 2.29 -6.10
CA LEU A 112 -3.29 2.70 -7.24
C LEU A 112 -2.57 1.49 -7.87
N GLY A 113 -2.60 1.38 -9.20
CA GLY A 113 -1.93 0.32 -9.96
C GLY A 113 -0.86 0.85 -10.91
N ASN A 114 -0.42 0.02 -11.85
CA ASN A 114 0.63 0.38 -12.83
C ASN A 114 0.26 1.59 -13.73
N ASN A 115 -1.03 1.91 -13.85
CA ASN A 115 -1.57 3.02 -14.65
C ASN A 115 -1.52 4.37 -13.91
N LEU A 116 -0.43 4.66 -13.21
CA LEU A 116 -0.24 5.94 -12.51
C LEU A 116 -0.24 7.12 -13.51
N PRO A 117 -1.09 8.14 -13.35
CA PRO A 117 -1.04 9.32 -14.21
C PRO A 117 0.23 10.15 -13.96
N ASN A 118 0.63 10.94 -14.95
CA ASN A 118 1.76 11.88 -14.79
C ASN A 118 1.31 13.15 -14.03
N ILE A 119 0.95 12.99 -12.76
CA ILE A 119 0.45 14.04 -11.87
C ILE A 119 1.26 14.02 -10.59
N VAL A 120 1.61 15.21 -10.07
CA VAL A 120 2.21 15.35 -8.75
C VAL A 120 1.11 15.57 -7.72
N PHE A 121 1.01 14.65 -6.77
CA PHE A 121 0.05 14.64 -5.68
C PHE A 121 0.70 15.24 -4.42
N SER A 122 0.79 16.57 -4.38
CA SER A 122 1.53 17.29 -3.33
C SER A 122 1.00 17.09 -1.91
N TYR A 123 -0.28 16.75 -1.76
CA TYR A 123 -0.93 16.59 -0.44
C TYR A 123 -0.97 15.15 0.05
N VAL A 124 -0.71 14.17 -0.83
CA VAL A 124 -0.87 12.75 -0.48
C VAL A 124 0.28 12.28 0.39
N THR A 125 -0.08 11.81 1.59
CA THR A 125 0.84 11.25 2.58
C THR A 125 0.63 9.75 2.80
N TYR A 126 -0.52 9.20 2.40
CA TYR A 126 -0.83 7.78 2.47
C TYR A 126 -1.11 7.21 1.08
N LEU A 127 -0.45 6.11 0.73
CA LEU A 127 -0.64 5.43 -0.55
C LEU A 127 -0.75 3.90 -0.37
N LEU A 128 -1.85 3.34 -0.84
CA LEU A 128 -1.99 1.90 -1.05
C LEU A 128 -1.84 1.58 -2.55
N ILE A 129 -0.77 0.86 -2.90
CA ILE A 129 -0.56 0.36 -4.25
C ILE A 129 -0.89 -1.14 -4.31
N HIS A 130 -1.60 -1.53 -5.36
CA HIS A 130 -1.95 -2.92 -5.63
C HIS A 130 -2.22 -3.15 -7.12
N ASP A 131 -1.87 -4.32 -7.62
CA ASP A 131 -2.11 -4.68 -9.02
C ASP A 131 -2.04 -6.21 -9.16
N VAL A 132 -2.73 -6.74 -10.17
CA VAL A 132 -2.61 -8.15 -10.59
C VAL A 132 -1.35 -8.37 -11.43
N ILE A 133 -0.84 -7.30 -12.04
CA ILE A 133 0.40 -7.27 -12.80
C ILE A 133 1.55 -6.91 -11.86
N ARG A 134 2.72 -7.52 -12.06
CA ARG A 134 3.94 -7.20 -11.30
C ARG A 134 4.30 -5.71 -11.42
N PHE A 135 4.79 -5.10 -10.35
CA PHE A 135 5.38 -3.75 -10.45
C PHE A 135 6.83 -3.85 -10.90
N LYS A 136 7.26 -2.86 -11.70
CA LYS A 136 8.66 -2.68 -12.12
C LYS A 136 9.39 -1.75 -11.16
N HIS A 137 10.71 -1.78 -11.13
CA HIS A 137 11.52 -0.80 -10.41
C HIS A 137 11.16 0.65 -10.79
N GLU A 138 10.96 0.91 -12.09
CA GLU A 138 10.55 2.22 -12.62
C GLU A 138 9.20 2.71 -12.08
N PHE A 139 8.31 1.80 -11.70
CA PHE A 139 7.05 2.18 -11.07
C PHE A 139 7.31 2.90 -9.75
N PHE A 140 8.19 2.36 -8.91
CA PHE A 140 8.58 2.99 -7.64
C PHE A 140 9.30 4.33 -7.83
N MET A 141 10.06 4.50 -8.92
CA MET A 141 10.61 5.82 -9.28
C MET A 141 9.51 6.83 -9.54
N ARG A 142 8.47 6.42 -10.28
CA ARG A 142 7.32 7.29 -10.58
C ARG A 142 6.52 7.59 -9.31
N ILE A 143 6.39 6.65 -8.38
CA ILE A 143 5.79 6.89 -7.06
C ILE A 143 6.57 7.98 -6.32
N ALA A 144 7.89 7.82 -6.16
CA ALA A 144 8.71 8.80 -5.44
C ALA A 144 8.61 10.23 -6.03
N ARG A 145 8.47 10.35 -7.36
CA ARG A 145 8.28 11.65 -8.04
C ARG A 145 6.86 12.20 -7.90
N SER A 146 5.85 11.33 -7.93
CA SER A 146 4.44 11.74 -7.91
C SER A 146 3.95 12.03 -6.48
N PHE A 147 4.60 11.49 -5.46
CA PHE A 147 4.20 11.59 -4.06
C PHE A 147 5.35 12.11 -3.19
N PRO A 148 5.74 13.40 -3.34
CA PRO A 148 6.93 13.93 -2.69
C PRO A 148 6.83 13.93 -1.16
N LEU A 149 5.62 14.00 -0.58
CA LEU A 149 5.39 14.02 0.87
C LEU A 149 4.91 12.66 1.44
N LEU A 150 5.12 11.56 0.70
CA LEU A 150 4.64 10.25 1.11
C LEU A 150 5.22 9.81 2.46
N LYS A 151 4.35 9.52 3.42
CA LYS A 151 4.69 9.04 4.77
C LYS A 151 4.37 7.56 4.98
N HIS A 152 3.29 7.07 4.38
CA HIS A 152 2.85 5.69 4.49
C HIS A 152 2.70 5.07 3.10
N LEU A 153 3.44 4.00 2.82
CA LEU A 153 3.31 3.20 1.61
C LEU A 153 2.90 1.76 1.95
N CYS A 154 1.75 1.32 1.46
CA CYS A 154 1.33 -0.09 1.49
C CYS A 154 1.49 -0.69 0.09
N VAL A 155 2.20 -1.80 -0.04
CA VAL A 155 2.46 -2.50 -1.31
C VAL A 155 1.83 -3.88 -1.28
N TRP A 156 0.81 -4.09 -2.10
CA TRP A 156 0.06 -5.33 -2.16
C TRP A 156 0.19 -5.94 -3.55
N ASN A 157 1.21 -6.76 -3.74
CA ASN A 157 1.44 -7.47 -4.99
C ASN A 157 2.17 -8.79 -4.74
N LYS A 158 1.49 -9.91 -4.94
CA LYS A 158 2.07 -11.24 -4.68
C LYS A 158 2.98 -11.72 -5.81
N LYS A 159 3.00 -11.04 -6.96
CA LYS A 159 3.86 -11.41 -8.08
C LYS A 159 5.27 -10.87 -7.83
N PRO A 160 6.32 -11.68 -8.09
CA PRO A 160 7.69 -11.19 -8.05
C PRO A 160 7.85 -9.98 -8.96
N GLN A 161 8.78 -9.10 -8.61
CA GLN A 161 9.05 -7.94 -9.44
C GLN A 161 9.49 -8.38 -10.84
N GLU A 162 9.16 -7.58 -11.84
CA GLU A 162 9.86 -7.75 -13.10
C GLU A 162 11.32 -7.39 -12.84
N LEU A 163 12.18 -8.41 -12.78
CA LEU A 163 13.58 -8.26 -13.12
C LEU A 163 13.60 -7.82 -14.60
N GLY A 164 13.22 -6.56 -14.87
CA GLY A 164 13.69 -5.86 -16.06
C GLY A 164 15.18 -6.10 -16.02
N GLY A 165 15.68 -6.82 -17.03
CA GLY A 165 16.91 -7.58 -16.92
C GLY A 165 17.95 -6.80 -16.14
N LEU A 166 18.68 -7.49 -15.25
CA LEU A 166 20.08 -7.14 -15.07
C LEU A 166 20.60 -6.90 -16.48
N VAL A 167 20.68 -5.63 -16.87
CA VAL A 167 21.24 -5.23 -18.14
C VAL A 167 22.64 -5.78 -18.00
N THR A 168 22.88 -6.89 -18.68
CA THR A 168 24.22 -7.34 -19.03
C THR A 168 24.93 -6.07 -19.43
N PHE A 169 25.96 -5.69 -18.68
CA PHE A 169 26.74 -4.48 -18.88
C PHE A 169 27.34 -4.52 -20.29
N SER A 170 26.55 -4.21 -21.31
CA SER A 170 27.03 -3.84 -22.62
C SER A 170 27.04 -2.32 -22.62
N SER A 171 28.27 -1.83 -22.64
CA SER A 171 28.64 -0.46 -22.95
C SER A 171 27.70 0.16 -23.99
N ASN A 172 27.21 1.35 -23.68
CA ASN A 172 26.57 2.31 -24.58
C ASN A 172 25.03 2.31 -24.59
N ASN A 173 24.42 2.74 -23.47
CA ASN A 173 23.47 3.88 -23.42
C ASN A 173 22.64 3.89 -22.10
N CYS A 174 23.11 4.69 -21.15
CA CYS A 174 22.40 5.51 -20.16
C CYS A 174 21.15 5.01 -19.38
N GLN A 175 21.25 5.17 -18.04
CA GLN A 175 20.23 5.74 -17.11
C GLN A 175 19.26 4.86 -16.28
N PHE A 176 19.69 3.73 -15.71
CA PHE A 176 18.89 3.07 -14.64
C PHE A 176 19.67 2.76 -13.35
N GLN A 177 20.52 3.68 -12.92
CA GLN A 177 21.24 3.61 -11.62
C GLN A 177 20.80 4.70 -10.63
N SER A 178 19.68 5.39 -10.86
CA SER A 178 19.22 6.37 -9.87
C SER A 178 18.57 5.66 -8.68
N ILE A 179 19.25 5.68 -7.54
CA ILE A 179 18.70 5.23 -6.26
C ILE A 179 17.40 5.99 -5.99
N ILE A 180 16.32 5.26 -5.74
CA ILE A 180 15.01 5.85 -5.45
C ILE A 180 15.05 6.46 -4.05
N LYS A 181 14.58 7.69 -3.87
CA LYS A 181 14.55 8.36 -2.56
C LYS A 181 13.13 8.59 -2.10
N TYR A 182 12.83 8.15 -0.87
CA TYR A 182 11.59 8.43 -0.17
C TYR A 182 11.90 9.18 1.14
N PRO A 183 12.13 10.50 1.05
CA PRO A 183 12.67 11.27 2.17
C PRO A 183 11.73 11.36 3.38
N HIS A 184 10.42 11.19 3.19
CA HIS A 184 9.41 11.33 4.25
C HIS A 184 8.74 10.02 4.64
N LEU A 185 9.10 8.89 4.02
CA LEU A 185 8.44 7.61 4.28
C LEU A 185 8.78 7.12 5.68
N THR A 186 7.78 7.07 6.55
CA THR A 186 7.89 6.63 7.94
C THR A 186 7.32 5.23 8.15
N ILE A 187 6.35 4.80 7.35
CA ILE A 187 5.70 3.48 7.45
C ILE A 187 5.74 2.79 6.09
N LEU A 188 6.27 1.57 6.06
CA LEU A 188 6.25 0.69 4.89
C LEU A 188 5.53 -0.61 5.24
N ASP A 189 4.40 -0.88 4.60
CA ASP A 189 3.70 -2.17 4.66
C ASP A 189 3.90 -2.96 3.37
N VAL A 190 4.55 -4.10 3.50
CA VAL A 190 4.84 -5.06 2.44
C VAL A 190 4.42 -6.48 2.84
N LYS A 191 3.52 -6.63 3.84
CA LYS A 191 3.04 -7.94 4.30
C LYS A 191 2.46 -8.76 3.17
N PHE A 192 1.59 -8.16 2.36
CA PHE A 192 0.92 -8.84 1.26
C PHE A 192 1.68 -8.78 -0.07
N ALA A 193 2.95 -8.37 -0.04
CA ALA A 193 3.83 -8.29 -1.20
C ALA A 193 4.73 -9.53 -1.33
N HIS A 194 5.22 -9.80 -2.54
CA HIS A 194 6.35 -10.71 -2.75
C HIS A 194 7.62 -10.23 -2.04
N SER A 195 8.54 -11.13 -1.68
CA SER A 195 9.80 -10.81 -1.00
C SER A 195 10.69 -9.84 -1.78
N ASP A 196 10.62 -9.82 -3.11
CA ASP A 196 11.41 -8.89 -3.94
C ASP A 196 11.11 -7.42 -3.62
N TYR A 197 9.88 -7.10 -3.23
CA TYR A 197 9.52 -5.74 -2.80
C TYR A 197 10.20 -5.38 -1.49
N VAL A 198 10.33 -6.34 -0.57
CA VAL A 198 11.11 -6.17 0.66
C VAL A 198 12.57 -5.85 0.30
N GLU A 199 13.17 -6.59 -0.62
CA GLU A 199 14.54 -6.32 -1.08
C GLU A 199 14.67 -4.94 -1.74
N GLN A 200 13.71 -4.53 -2.56
CA GLN A 200 13.71 -3.22 -3.23
C GLN A 200 13.80 -2.06 -2.23
N PHE A 201 13.10 -2.13 -1.10
CA PHE A 201 13.09 -1.05 -0.11
C PHE A 201 14.19 -1.15 0.94
N LEU A 202 14.67 -2.36 1.26
CA LEU A 202 15.73 -2.55 2.25
C LEU A 202 17.14 -2.42 1.67
N ASN A 203 17.31 -2.64 0.37
CA ASN A 203 18.61 -2.49 -0.29
C ASN A 203 18.89 -1.01 -0.62
N GLU A 204 19.89 -0.42 0.03
CA GLU A 204 20.27 0.99 -0.13
C GLU A 204 20.78 1.35 -1.53
N THR A 205 21.29 0.36 -2.26
CA THR A 205 21.70 0.54 -3.66
C THR A 205 20.49 0.68 -4.59
N LYS A 206 19.29 0.32 -4.13
CA LYS A 206 18.03 0.41 -4.87
C LYS A 206 17.16 1.56 -4.36
N THR A 207 16.99 1.68 -3.04
CA THR A 207 16.09 2.67 -2.42
C THR A 207 16.65 3.21 -1.11
N LEU A 208 16.55 4.53 -0.93
CA LEU A 208 16.82 5.24 0.31
C LEU A 208 15.52 5.66 0.99
N VAL A 209 15.27 5.10 2.16
CA VAL A 209 14.16 5.44 3.06
C VAL A 209 14.74 5.92 4.40
N PRO A 210 15.27 7.16 4.49
CA PRO A 210 16.02 7.63 5.67
C PRO A 210 15.15 7.84 6.91
N CYS A 211 13.86 8.14 6.73
CA CYS A 211 12.90 8.38 7.81
C CYS A 211 12.03 7.16 8.13
N LEU A 212 12.32 5.99 7.53
CA LEU A 212 11.56 4.79 7.80
C LEU A 212 11.59 4.57 9.30
N SER A 213 10.41 4.41 9.90
CA SER A 213 10.23 4.26 11.34
C SER A 213 9.49 2.98 11.73
N GLU A 214 8.76 2.39 10.78
CA GLU A 214 7.95 1.19 10.95
C GLU A 214 7.97 0.36 9.66
N LEU A 215 8.21 -0.94 9.80
CA LEU A 215 8.17 -1.92 8.72
C LEU A 215 7.17 -3.03 9.08
N GLU A 216 6.18 -3.22 8.22
CA GLU A 216 5.22 -4.30 8.29
C GLU A 216 5.55 -5.35 7.22
N VAL A 217 6.00 -6.54 7.64
CA VAL A 217 6.46 -7.61 6.73
C VAL A 217 6.29 -9.00 7.37
N PHE A 218 6.09 -10.04 6.55
CA PHE A 218 6.17 -11.43 7.04
C PHE A 218 7.63 -11.84 7.31
N VAL A 219 7.87 -12.53 8.43
CA VAL A 219 9.21 -13.02 8.83
C VAL A 219 9.89 -13.79 7.71
N ASN A 220 9.15 -14.68 7.05
CA ASN A 220 9.72 -15.55 6.01
C ASN A 220 10.23 -14.74 4.82
N HIS A 221 9.57 -13.63 4.44
CA HIS A 221 10.06 -12.75 3.39
C HIS A 221 11.32 -12.02 3.85
N LEU A 222 11.34 -11.58 5.11
CA LEU A 222 12.50 -10.90 5.67
C LEU A 222 13.73 -11.82 5.76
N LYS A 223 13.55 -13.06 6.22
CA LYS A 223 14.60 -14.09 6.24
C LYS A 223 15.14 -14.39 4.84
N ALA A 224 14.25 -14.56 3.86
CA ALA A 224 14.64 -14.82 2.48
C ALA A 224 15.54 -13.71 1.92
N VAL A 225 15.18 -12.44 2.16
CA VAL A 225 15.95 -11.28 1.66
C VAL A 225 17.27 -11.11 2.41
N THR A 226 17.27 -11.35 3.73
CA THR A 226 18.42 -11.11 4.61
C THR A 226 19.39 -12.29 4.71
N LYS A 227 19.14 -13.43 4.07
CA LYS A 227 20.05 -14.58 4.19
C LYS A 227 19.84 -15.35 5.50
N ASP A 228 18.62 -15.46 6.02
CA ASP A 228 18.38 -15.79 7.44
C ASP A 228 19.09 -14.84 8.39
N PHE A 229 19.08 -13.54 8.05
CA PHE A 229 19.89 -12.54 8.73
C PHE A 229 21.34 -13.03 8.76
N THR A 230 22.01 -13.07 7.59
CA THR A 230 23.46 -13.26 7.42
C THR A 230 24.08 -12.24 6.45
N ARG A 231 23.27 -11.42 5.77
CA ARG A 231 23.71 -10.40 4.80
C ARG A 231 24.04 -9.05 5.42
N GLU A 232 25.31 -8.82 5.76
CA GLU A 232 25.84 -7.60 6.41
C GLU A 232 25.34 -6.27 5.78
N ASP A 233 25.21 -6.24 4.47
CA ASP A 233 24.78 -5.07 3.69
C ASP A 233 23.32 -4.65 3.93
N LEU A 234 22.48 -5.57 4.43
CA LEU A 234 21.08 -5.32 4.79
C LEU A 234 20.88 -5.16 6.31
N TYR A 235 21.79 -5.67 7.14
CA TYR A 235 21.68 -5.51 8.61
C TYR A 235 22.02 -4.12 9.11
N ALA A 236 22.70 -3.29 8.31
CA ALA A 236 22.93 -1.90 8.67
C ALA A 236 21.60 -1.18 9.00
N ARG A 237 20.49 -1.64 8.39
CA ARG A 237 19.14 -1.19 8.77
C ARG A 237 18.54 -2.10 9.84
N ILE A 238 18.76 -3.41 9.80
CA ILE A 238 18.08 -4.42 10.63
C ILE A 238 19.09 -5.12 11.56
N LYS A 239 19.23 -4.68 12.81
CA LYS A 239 19.95 -5.37 13.88
C LYS A 239 19.10 -6.48 14.49
N VAL A 240 19.27 -7.71 14.00
CA VAL A 240 18.64 -8.88 14.63
C VAL A 240 19.49 -9.37 15.80
N SER A 241 18.96 -9.35 17.03
CA SER A 241 19.58 -10.05 18.15
C SER A 241 18.81 -11.32 18.46
N ASN A 242 19.50 -12.46 18.38
CA ASN A 242 18.97 -13.75 18.78
C ASN A 242 19.34 -13.97 20.25
N LYS A 243 18.39 -13.76 21.15
CA LYS A 243 18.48 -14.19 22.55
C LYS A 243 17.33 -15.15 22.79
N ASP A 244 17.64 -16.32 23.33
CA ASP A 244 16.64 -17.29 23.80
C ASP A 244 15.60 -17.67 22.73
N GLU A 245 16.08 -18.02 21.54
CA GLU A 245 15.25 -18.46 20.39
C GLU A 245 14.20 -17.44 19.90
N THR A 246 14.32 -16.19 20.33
CA THR A 246 13.44 -15.09 19.95
C THR A 246 14.17 -14.14 18.98
N ILE A 247 13.58 -13.92 17.79
CA ILE A 247 14.12 -12.98 16.81
C ILE A 247 13.74 -11.55 17.24
N HIS A 248 14.65 -10.86 17.92
CA HIS A 248 14.51 -9.43 18.14
C HIS A 248 15.04 -8.70 16.93
N VAL A 249 14.20 -7.92 16.25
CA VAL A 249 14.63 -7.05 15.16
C VAL A 249 14.74 -5.63 15.71
N GLU A 250 15.92 -5.26 16.20
CA GLU A 250 16.31 -3.86 16.38
C GLU A 250 16.75 -3.32 15.02
N MET A 251 16.72 -2.01 14.77
CA MET A 251 17.16 -1.42 13.49
C MET A 251 18.08 -0.25 13.81
N ILE A 252 19.25 -0.14 13.17
CA ILE A 252 20.19 0.97 13.43
C ILE A 252 19.72 2.19 12.63
N GLY A 253 18.78 2.94 13.22
CA GLY A 253 18.11 4.09 12.60
C GLY A 253 16.81 4.43 13.34
N VAL A 254 16.11 5.50 12.95
CA VAL A 254 14.93 6.10 13.65
C VAL A 254 13.66 5.21 13.53
N ILE A 255 13.81 3.88 13.61
CA ILE A 255 12.73 2.89 13.59
C ILE A 255 12.27 2.61 15.01
N GLN A 256 11.00 2.90 15.27
CA GLN A 256 10.37 2.87 16.59
C GLN A 256 9.64 1.56 16.86
N SER A 257 9.16 0.85 15.82
CA SER A 257 8.40 -0.39 15.96
C SER A 257 8.53 -1.30 14.73
N ILE A 258 8.43 -2.61 14.95
CA ILE A 258 8.20 -3.62 13.91
C ILE A 258 7.03 -4.49 14.37
N SER A 259 6.01 -4.60 13.53
CA SER A 259 4.89 -5.53 13.75
C SER A 259 5.10 -6.80 12.94
N VAL A 260 5.28 -7.92 13.62
CA VAL A 260 5.45 -9.23 13.02
C VAL A 260 4.22 -10.08 13.29
N ASP A 261 3.56 -10.56 12.24
CA ASP A 261 2.42 -11.46 12.38
C ASP A 261 2.91 -12.92 12.35
N PHE A 262 2.67 -13.65 13.46
CA PHE A 262 2.93 -15.09 13.57
C PHE A 262 1.64 -15.89 13.34
N LEU A 263 1.72 -16.96 12.55
CA LEU A 263 0.59 -17.85 12.28
C LEU A 263 0.74 -19.13 13.13
N LEU A 264 0.11 -19.15 14.31
CA LEU A 264 0.03 -20.34 15.17
C LEU A 264 -1.28 -21.10 14.91
N THR A 265 -1.22 -22.39 14.62
CA THR A 265 -2.41 -23.23 14.39
C THR A 265 -2.48 -24.40 15.35
N LYS A 266 -3.55 -24.50 16.13
CA LYS A 266 -4.75 -25.36 15.92
C LYS A 266 -5.61 -25.45 17.21
N LYS A 267 -5.10 -24.94 18.34
CA LYS A 267 -5.89 -24.81 19.59
C LYS A 267 -5.71 -23.50 20.38
N THR A 268 -4.91 -22.54 19.88
CA THR A 268 -4.78 -21.20 20.44
C THR A 268 -4.85 -20.18 19.30
N LYS A 269 -5.68 -19.14 19.47
CA LYS A 269 -5.92 -18.09 18.45
C LYS A 269 -4.63 -17.30 18.16
N LEU A 270 -4.50 -16.79 16.94
CA LEU A 270 -3.40 -15.93 16.47
C LEU A 270 -3.07 -14.82 17.48
N MET A 271 -1.90 -14.86 18.10
CA MET A 271 -1.42 -13.72 18.88
C MET A 271 -0.63 -12.79 17.96
N LYS A 272 -1.04 -11.53 17.88
CA LYS A 272 -0.23 -10.48 17.25
C LYS A 272 0.78 -10.01 18.30
N VAL A 273 2.07 -10.09 17.98
CA VAL A 273 3.15 -9.61 18.84
C VAL A 273 3.83 -8.44 18.15
N SER A 274 3.73 -7.27 18.75
CA SER A 274 4.41 -6.06 18.28
C SER A 274 5.60 -5.80 19.20
N PHE A 275 6.80 -5.66 18.64
CA PHE A 275 7.99 -5.38 19.43
C PHE A 275 8.19 -3.87 19.55
N LEU A 276 8.40 -3.39 20.78
CA LEU A 276 8.72 -2.01 21.12
C LEU A 276 10.20 -1.91 21.53
N LYS A 277 10.75 -0.69 21.60
CA LYS A 277 12.12 -0.47 22.07
C LYS A 277 12.33 -1.01 23.49
N LYS A 278 13.53 -1.54 23.76
CA LYS A 278 14.04 -1.98 25.08
C LYS A 278 13.38 -3.23 25.68
N GLY A 279 13.18 -4.28 24.88
CA GLY A 279 12.74 -5.58 25.43
C GLY A 279 11.28 -5.62 25.88
N VAL A 280 10.47 -4.69 25.37
CA VAL A 280 9.03 -4.63 25.63
C VAL A 280 8.28 -5.10 24.40
N CYS A 281 7.25 -5.92 24.56
CA CYS A 281 6.36 -6.30 23.47
C CYS A 281 4.90 -6.04 23.84
N THR A 282 4.05 -5.87 22.82
CA THR A 282 2.60 -5.85 22.99
C THR A 282 2.04 -7.15 22.43
N VAL A 283 1.36 -7.92 23.27
CA VAL A 283 0.69 -9.17 22.91
C VAL A 283 -0.81 -8.92 22.81
N HIS A 284 -1.40 -9.23 21.65
CA HIS A 284 -2.84 -9.21 21.46
C HIS A 284 -3.44 -10.59 21.79
N PHE A 285 -4.39 -10.61 22.73
CA PHE A 285 -5.16 -11.79 23.13
C PHE A 285 -6.54 -11.76 22.46
N PRO A 286 -6.77 -12.50 21.35
CA PRO A 286 -7.98 -12.35 20.54
C PRO A 286 -9.25 -12.94 21.17
N ASP A 287 -9.09 -13.75 22.22
CA ASP A 287 -10.16 -14.27 23.04
C ASP A 287 -10.72 -13.22 24.01
N LYS A 288 -9.94 -12.18 24.31
CA LYS A 288 -10.27 -11.13 25.28
C LYS A 288 -10.29 -9.73 24.66
N ASP A 289 -10.04 -9.62 23.36
CA ASP A 289 -9.87 -8.37 22.62
C ASP A 289 -8.99 -7.36 23.37
N ARG A 290 -7.88 -7.87 23.92
CA ARG A 290 -7.02 -7.11 24.83
C ARG A 290 -5.58 -7.10 24.34
N HIS A 291 -4.99 -5.92 24.36
CA HIS A 291 -3.56 -5.73 24.22
C HIS A 291 -2.90 -5.66 25.59
N VAL A 292 -1.82 -6.40 25.78
CA VAL A 292 -1.01 -6.36 27.01
C VAL A 292 0.41 -6.03 26.63
N VAL A 293 0.97 -5.02 27.28
CA VAL A 293 2.39 -4.68 27.19
C VAL A 293 3.13 -5.52 28.22
N ILE A 294 4.07 -6.34 27.76
CA ILE A 294 4.79 -7.33 28.59
C ILE A 294 6.29 -7.15 28.33
N LEU A 295 7.12 -7.30 29.36
CA LEU A 295 8.57 -7.40 29.18
C LEU A 295 8.89 -8.79 28.65
N ILE A 296 9.80 -8.89 27.68
CA ILE A 296 10.16 -10.17 27.05
C ILE A 296 10.66 -11.19 28.09
N GLU A 297 11.33 -10.73 29.15
CA GLU A 297 11.78 -11.57 30.27
C GLU A 297 10.63 -12.21 31.09
N GLN A 298 9.40 -11.72 30.93
CA GLN A 298 8.19 -12.24 31.56
C GLN A 298 7.42 -13.21 30.66
N MET A 299 7.93 -13.49 29.45
CA MET A 299 7.32 -14.43 28.52
C MET A 299 8.02 -15.79 28.62
N GLU A 300 7.24 -16.87 28.72
CA GLU A 300 7.74 -18.23 28.57
C GLU A 300 7.42 -18.75 27.18
N LEU A 301 8.40 -19.43 26.58
CA LEU A 301 8.26 -20.04 25.28
C LEU A 301 7.38 -21.28 25.41
N VAL A 302 6.26 -21.32 24.69
CA VAL A 302 5.37 -22.49 24.71
C VAL A 302 5.98 -23.56 23.81
N THR A 303 6.38 -24.68 24.41
CA THR A 303 6.89 -25.83 23.64
C THR A 303 5.80 -26.35 22.71
N PRO A 304 6.05 -26.37 21.38
CA PRO A 304 5.07 -26.83 20.40
C PRO A 304 4.81 -28.33 20.56
N LYS A 305 3.56 -28.75 20.38
CA LYS A 305 3.15 -30.16 20.34
C LYS A 305 3.45 -30.76 18.97
N GLN A 306 3.46 -32.09 18.89
CA GLN A 306 3.61 -32.80 17.63
C GLN A 306 2.50 -32.38 16.64
N ASN A 307 2.91 -31.88 15.47
CA ASN A 307 2.08 -31.25 14.42
C ASN A 307 1.72 -29.77 14.61
N ASP A 308 2.20 -29.11 15.66
CA ASP A 308 2.19 -27.66 15.71
C ASP A 308 3.17 -27.11 14.67
N LYS A 309 2.76 -26.07 13.94
CA LYS A 309 3.66 -25.36 13.04
C LYS A 309 4.66 -24.56 13.87
N VAL A 310 5.89 -25.07 13.94
CA VAL A 310 7.03 -24.32 14.45
C VAL A 310 7.59 -23.50 13.31
N ILE A 311 7.38 -22.18 13.35
CA ILE A 311 8.02 -21.28 12.41
C ILE A 311 9.40 -20.98 12.99
N ARG A 312 10.38 -21.82 12.65
CA ARG A 312 11.80 -21.59 12.99
C ARG A 312 12.33 -20.38 12.26
#